data_AF-A0AA44CIU2-F1
#
_entry.id   AF-A0AA44CIU2-F1
#
_cell.length_a   1.000
_cell.length_b   1.000
_cell.length_c   1.000
_cell.angle_alpha   90.00
_cell.angle_beta   90.00
_cell.angle_gamma   90.00
#
_symmetry.space_group_name_H-M   'P 1'
#
loop_
_entity.id
_entity.type
_entity.pdbx_description
1 polymer ?
#
loop_
_entity_poly.entity_id
_entity_poly.type
_entity_poly.pdbx_seq_one_letter_code
_entity_poly.pdbx_strand_id
1 'polypeptide(L)' 'MKYNQLEDVTHQVKQAQAVLAMWLELATSNKNDISDKIGAVITLLDGVPEVMVEANNNLCDYAMEKHKEGKK' A
#
# COMPACT_ATOMS: atom_id res chain seq x y z
N MET A 1 5.45 -16.87 13.01
CA MET A 1 4.64 -16.45 11.85
C MET A 1 4.60 -14.93 11.89
N LYS A 2 5.11 -14.25 10.86
CA LYS A 2 5.32 -12.80 10.85
C LYS A 2 3.99 -12.09 10.61
N TYR A 3 3.16 -11.97 11.63
CA TYR A 3 1.81 -11.40 11.53
C TYR A 3 1.78 -9.92 11.12
N ASN A 4 2.92 -9.21 11.16
CA ASN A 4 2.97 -7.77 10.85
C ASN A 4 3.61 -7.44 9.50
N GLN A 5 4.08 -8.44 8.74
CA GLN A 5 4.81 -8.15 7.49
C GLN A 5 3.96 -7.43 6.43
N LEU A 6 2.68 -7.79 6.30
CA LEU A 6 1.83 -7.18 5.29
C LEU A 6 1.41 -5.76 5.70
N GLU A 7 1.22 -5.53 7.01
CA GLU A 7 1.01 -4.20 7.57
C GLU A 7 2.23 -3.31 7.38
N ASP A 8 3.44 -3.81 7.65
CA ASP A 8 4.68 -3.08 7.44
C ASP A 8 4.86 -2.65 5.98
N VAL A 9 4.61 -3.57 5.03
CA VAL A 9 4.72 -3.26 3.59
C VAL A 9 3.61 -2.30 3.14
N THR A 10 2.40 -2.39 3.71
CA THR A 10 1.32 -1.42 3.45
C THR A 10 1.76 -0.01 3.86
N HIS A 11 2.38 0.14 5.03
CA HIS A 11 2.89 1.42 5.50
C HIS A 11 3.99 1.96 4.59
N GLN A 12 4.90 1.10 4.10
CA GLN A 12 5.94 1.50 3.15
C GLN A 12 5.36 2.05 1.85
N VAL A 13 4.29 1.43 1.31
CA VAL A 13 3.62 1.93 0.10
C VAL A 13 3.00 3.31 0.35
N LYS A 14 2.29 3.49 1.48
CA LYS A 14 1.71 4.79 1.86
C LYS A 14 2.78 5.87 2.02
N GLN A 15 3.92 5.53 2.62
CA GLN A 15 5.05 6.46 2.77
C GLN A 15 5.65 6.82 1.40
N ALA A 16 5.81 5.86 0.50
CA ALA A 16 6.30 6.12 -0.86
C ALA A 16 5.35 7.06 -1.62
N GLN A 17 4.04 6.85 -1.53
CA GLN A 17 3.03 7.74 -2.13
C GLN A 17 3.13 9.17 -1.57
N ALA A 18 3.31 9.32 -0.25
CA ALA A 18 3.46 10.64 0.38
C ALA A 18 4.72 11.38 -0.09
N VAL A 19 5.86 10.67 -0.22
CA VAL A 19 7.11 11.24 -0.73
C VAL A 19 6.96 11.65 -2.20
N LEU A 20 6.30 10.82 -3.02
CA LEU A 20 6.04 11.12 -4.43
C LEU A 20 5.13 12.34 -4.58
N ALA A 21 4.08 12.46 -3.77
CA ALA A 21 3.20 13.62 -3.77
C ALA A 21 3.96 14.91 -3.40
N MET A 22 4.80 14.86 -2.37
CA MET A 22 5.69 15.97 -2.01
C MET A 22 6.64 16.34 -3.16
N TRP A 23 7.20 15.35 -3.87
CA TRP A 23 8.06 15.61 -5.03
C TRP A 23 7.30 16.21 -6.20
N LEU A 24 6.05 15.81 -6.41
CA LEU A 24 5.17 16.40 -7.43
C LEU A 24 4.90 17.88 -7.13
N GLU A 25 4.64 18.23 -5.88
CA GLU A 25 4.45 19.61 -5.42
C GLU A 25 5.73 20.45 -5.58
N LEU A 26 6.90 19.86 -5.31
CA LEU A 26 8.20 20.51 -5.42
C LEU A 26 8.70 20.65 -6.87
N ALA A 27 8.17 19.84 -7.79
CA ALA A 27 8.49 19.89 -9.21
C ALA A 27 7.87 21.14 -9.87
N THR A 28 8.36 22.32 -9.46
CA THR A 28 7.96 23.62 -10.00
C THR A 28 8.78 23.98 -11.23
N SER A 29 8.07 24.11 -12.35
CA SER A 29 8.31 25.13 -13.37
C SER A 29 9.29 24.89 -14.55
N ASN A 30 9.78 23.69 -14.88
CA ASN A 30 10.53 23.59 -16.17
C ASN A 30 10.60 22.22 -16.89
N LYS A 31 10.02 21.14 -16.36
CA LYS A 31 10.03 19.83 -17.03
C LYS A 31 8.73 19.07 -16.75
N ASN A 32 7.70 19.34 -17.56
CA ASN A 32 6.40 18.65 -17.50
C ASN A 32 6.59 17.12 -17.47
N ASP A 33 7.60 16.60 -18.17
CA ASP A 33 7.96 15.18 -18.21
C ASP A 33 8.27 14.56 -16.83
N ILE A 34 8.80 15.30 -15.86
CA ILE A 34 9.10 14.77 -14.51
C ILE A 34 7.83 14.69 -13.67
N SER A 35 7.03 15.76 -13.66
CA SER A 35 5.75 15.78 -12.95
C SER A 35 4.79 14.73 -13.49
N ASP A 36 4.74 14.53 -14.82
CA ASP A 36 3.93 13.51 -15.47
C ASP A 36 4.37 12.09 -15.06
N LYS A 37 5.67 11.83 -14.99
CA LYS A 37 6.20 10.53 -14.52
C LYS A 37 5.87 10.26 -13.05
N ILE A 38 6.03 11.26 -12.18
CA ILE A 38 5.70 11.12 -10.76
C ILE A 38 4.19 10.89 -10.60
N GLY A 39 3.37 11.66 -11.31
CA GLY A 39 1.92 11.48 -11.34
C GLY A 39 1.51 10.08 -11.80
N ALA A 40 2.13 9.56 -12.86
CA ALA A 40 1.88 8.20 -13.34
C ALA A 40 2.19 7.14 -12.27
N VAL A 41 3.28 7.28 -11.52
CA VAL A 41 3.62 6.35 -10.43
C VAL A 41 2.62 6.48 -9.27
N ILE A 42 2.19 7.69 -8.90
CA ILE A 42 1.14 7.90 -7.89
C ILE A 42 -0.14 7.18 -8.31
N THR A 43 -0.58 7.35 -9.56
CA THR A 43 -1.77 6.67 -10.10
C THR A 43 -1.63 5.15 -10.11
N LEU A 44 -0.45 4.60 -10.41
CA LEU A 44 -0.22 3.14 -10.35
C LEU A 44 -0.29 2.58 -8.93
N LEU A 45 0.02 3.39 -7.92
CA LEU A 45 -0.04 3.00 -6.52
C LEU A 45 -1.41 3.27 -5.87
N ASP A 46 -2.30 3.98 -6.55
CA ASP A 46 -3.63 4.31 -6.04
C ASP A 46 -4.45 3.04 -5.77
N GLY A 47 -5.05 2.95 -4.59
CA GLY A 47 -5.82 1.78 -4.15
C GLY A 47 -4.99 0.55 -3.72
N VAL A 48 -3.67 0.53 -3.97
CA VAL A 48 -2.82 -0.62 -3.59
C VAL A 48 -2.80 -0.85 -2.07
N PRO A 49 -2.58 0.17 -1.20
CA PRO A 49 -2.62 -0.04 0.24
C PRO A 49 -3.95 -0.58 0.76
N GLU A 50 -5.06 -0.16 0.18
CA GLU A 50 -6.42 -0.56 0.57
C GLU A 50 -6.62 -2.06 0.30
N VAL A 51 -6.27 -2.51 -0.90
CA VAL A 51 -6.33 -3.94 -1.27
C VAL A 51 -5.39 -4.78 -0.41
N MET A 52 -4.22 -4.26 -0.03
CA MET A 52 -3.31 -4.97 0.88
C MET A 52 -3.89 -5.13 2.28
N VAL A 53 -4.56 -4.11 2.82
CA VAL A 53 -5.26 -4.19 4.11
C VAL A 53 -6.39 -5.21 4.05
N GLU A 54 -7.20 -5.18 3.00
CA GLU A 54 -8.28 -6.14 2.79
C GLU A 54 -7.75 -7.57 2.72
N ALA A 55 -6.68 -7.81 1.95
CA ALA A 55 -6.03 -9.10 1.87
C ALA A 55 -5.52 -9.59 3.24
N ASN A 56 -4.94 -8.68 4.05
CA ASN A 56 -4.49 -9.01 5.40
C ASN A 56 -5.64 -9.44 6.31
N ASN A 57 -6.77 -8.72 6.25
CA ASN A 57 -7.95 -9.03 7.03
C ASN A 57 -8.53 -10.39 6.64
N ASN A 58 -8.68 -10.65 5.34
CA ASN A 58 -9.16 -11.94 4.84
C ASN A 58 -8.28 -13.12 5.29
N LEU A 59 -6.95 -12.92 5.32
CA LEU A 59 -6.01 -13.94 5.81
C LEU A 59 -6.17 -14.18 7.32
N CYS A 60 -6.36 -13.11 8.10
CA CYS A 60 -6.64 -13.21 9.54
C CYS A 60 -7.95 -13.96 9.81
N ASP A 61 -9.02 -13.62 9.10
CA ASP A 61 -10.33 -14.26 9.24
C ASP A 61 -10.24 -15.76 8.94
N TYR A 62 -9.63 -16.13 7.82
CA TYR A 62 -9.40 -17.52 7.46
C TYR A 62 -8.59 -18.29 8.53
N ALA A 63 -7.54 -17.67 9.09
CA ALA A 63 -6.74 -18.28 10.14
C ALA A 63 -7.56 -18.51 11.42
N MET A 64 -8.45 -17.58 11.78
CA MET A 64 -9.35 -17.72 12.93
C MET A 64 -10.39 -18.82 12.73
N GLU A 65 -10.99 -18.91 11.55
CA GLU A 65 -11.97 -19.95 11.20
C GLU A 65 -11.35 -21.36 11.29
N LYS A 66 -10.20 -21.57 10.64
CA LYS A 66 -9.48 -22.83 10.68
C LYS A 66 -9.12 -23.28 12.09
N HIS A 67 -8.77 -22.34 12.97
CA HIS A 67 -8.46 -22.65 14.36
C HIS A 67 -9.69 -23.01 15.20
N LYS A 68 -10.88 -22.51 14.86
CA LYS A 68 -12.15 -22.92 15.49
C LYS A 68 -12.56 -24.33 15.06
N GLU A 69 -12.32 -24.70 13.81
CA GLU A 69 -12.63 -26.02 13.27
C GLU A 69 -11.74 -27.13 13.86
N GLY A 70 -10.44 -26.87 14.04
CA GLY A 70 -9.52 -27.83 14.66
C GLY A 70 -9.70 -28.04 16.17
N LYS A 71 -10.59 -27.28 16.82
CA LYS A 71 -10.95 -27.41 18.25
C LYS A 71 -12.31 -28.08 18.49
N LYS A 72 -13.01 -28.48 17.42
CA LYS A 72 -14.21 -29.35 17.49
C LYS A 72 -13.79 -30.81 17.37
#